data_AF-A0A3S1S0J8-F1
#
_entry.id   AF-A0A3S1S0J8-F1
#
_cell.length_a   1.000
_cell.length_b   1.000
_cell.length_c   1.000
_cell.angle_alpha   90.00
_cell.angle_beta   90.00
_cell.angle_gamma   90.00
#
_symmetry.space_group_name_H-M   'P 1'
#
loop_
_entity.id
_entity.type
_entity.pdbx_description
1 polymer ?
#
loop_
_entity_poly.entity_id
_entity_poly.type
_entity_poly.pdbx_seq_one_letter_code
_entity_poly.pdbx_strand_id
1 'polypeptide(L)'
;MPNSLGPLIRDLDWDEDQRLADWLAVVDRLPGENIPAVLAAAIAWEAWQDIEPLQHQHWLGNLLVAALLRERGKVSSHLFAFNSGLRLIARERRNAPVRTTRLLAVLDAFAEAAAAGLKELDRLVLVKGQMERRLRKRRKNSSLPGLIELVLARPVVSAALIAVELKISQRAALDLVIELGIREVTGRGRYRAWGIL
;
A
#
# COMPACT_ATOMS: atom_id res chain seq x y z
N MET A 1 -26.36 -37.38 -8.53
CA MET A 1 -26.93 -36.05 -8.20
C MET A 1 -25.76 -35.14 -7.82
N PRO A 2 -25.75 -33.89 -8.28
CA PRO A 2 -24.69 -33.42 -9.18
C PRO A 2 -23.59 -32.61 -8.48
N ASN A 3 -22.37 -32.79 -8.99
CA ASN A 3 -21.26 -31.83 -8.91
C ASN A 3 -21.75 -30.50 -9.50
N SER A 4 -22.23 -29.58 -8.65
CA SER A 4 -22.78 -28.27 -9.03
C SER A 4 -21.80 -27.13 -8.76
N LEU A 5 -20.50 -27.39 -8.87
CA LEU A 5 -19.53 -26.35 -9.16
C LEU A 5 -19.24 -26.47 -10.66
N GLY A 6 -19.76 -25.51 -11.44
CA GLY A 6 -19.48 -25.42 -12.88
C GLY A 6 -17.97 -25.43 -13.15
N PRO A 7 -17.53 -25.75 -14.38
CA PRO A 7 -16.11 -25.89 -14.70
C PRO A 7 -15.43 -24.52 -14.62
N LEU A 8 -15.02 -24.14 -13.42
CA LEU A 8 -13.88 -23.25 -13.23
C LEU A 8 -12.68 -24.06 -13.71
N ILE A 9 -12.21 -23.69 -14.89
CA ILE A 9 -11.15 -24.30 -15.67
C ILE A 9 -9.93 -24.51 -14.76
N ARG A 10 -9.83 -25.70 -14.18
CA ARG A 10 -8.58 -26.20 -13.62
C ARG A 10 -7.84 -26.81 -14.80
N ASP A 11 -6.77 -26.15 -15.21
CA ASP A 11 -5.74 -26.85 -15.97
C ASP A 11 -5.11 -27.85 -15.00
N LEU A 12 -5.43 -29.13 -15.17
CA LEU A 12 -4.97 -30.22 -14.29
C LEU A 12 -3.45 -30.43 -14.42
N ASP A 13 -2.84 -29.89 -15.47
CA ASP A 13 -1.40 -29.95 -15.72
C ASP A 13 -0.67 -28.71 -15.16
N TRP A 14 -1.36 -27.84 -14.41
CA TRP A 14 -0.76 -26.65 -13.80
C TRP A 14 0.04 -26.98 -12.55
N ASP A 15 1.34 -27.20 -12.73
CA ASP A 15 2.30 -27.43 -11.64
C ASP A 15 2.70 -26.09 -10.98
N GLU A 16 1.98 -25.69 -9.92
CA GLU A 16 2.30 -24.47 -9.16
C GLU A 16 3.66 -24.54 -8.46
N ASP A 17 4.05 -25.72 -7.97
CA ASP A 17 5.30 -25.91 -7.22
C ASP A 17 6.51 -25.72 -8.15
N GLN A 18 6.48 -26.34 -9.34
CA GLN A 18 7.55 -26.17 -10.33
C GLN A 18 7.61 -24.73 -10.83
N ARG A 19 6.48 -24.10 -11.15
CA ARG A 19 6.46 -22.71 -11.61
C ARG A 19 6.95 -21.74 -10.55
N LEU A 20 6.61 -21.97 -9.28
CA LEU A 20 7.13 -21.17 -8.18
C LEU A 20 8.63 -21.37 -8.01
N ALA A 21 9.13 -22.60 -8.13
CA ALA A 21 10.56 -22.88 -8.14
C ALA A 21 11.28 -22.17 -9.29
N ASP A 22 10.69 -22.15 -10.50
CA ASP A 22 11.24 -21.44 -11.66
C ASP A 22 11.32 -19.93 -11.41
N TRP A 23 10.28 -19.35 -10.80
CA TRP A 23 10.30 -17.93 -10.44
C TRP A 23 11.34 -17.62 -9.35
N LEU A 24 11.45 -18.45 -8.32
CA LEU A 24 12.47 -18.31 -7.28
C LEU A 24 13.88 -18.41 -7.87
N ALA A 25 14.11 -19.32 -8.82
CA ALA A 25 15.39 -19.43 -9.52
C ALA A 25 15.73 -18.19 -10.36
N VAL A 26 14.74 -17.43 -10.85
CA VAL A 26 14.99 -16.11 -11.44
C VAL A 26 15.43 -15.13 -10.36
N VAL A 27 14.71 -15.07 -9.24
CA VAL A 27 15.01 -14.14 -8.13
C VAL A 27 16.39 -14.36 -7.52
N ASP A 28 16.78 -15.62 -7.32
CA ASP A 28 18.05 -16.04 -6.71
C ASP A 28 19.28 -15.69 -7.56
N ARG A 29 19.11 -15.50 -8.88
CA ARG A 29 20.19 -15.08 -9.77
C ARG A 29 20.47 -13.57 -9.71
N LEU A 30 19.45 -12.78 -9.40
CA LEU A 30 19.54 -11.32 -9.44
C LEU A 30 20.58 -10.69 -8.47
N PRO A 31 20.92 -11.27 -7.30
CA PRO A 31 21.97 -10.73 -6.43
C PRO A 31 23.37 -10.88 -7.02
N GLY A 32 23.64 -11.97 -7.75
CA GLY A 32 24.96 -12.29 -8.32
C GLY A 32 25.40 -11.36 -9.46
N GLU A 33 24.47 -10.60 -10.03
CA GLU A 33 24.69 -9.79 -11.23
C GLU A 33 24.95 -8.30 -10.95
N ASN A 34 25.13 -7.90 -9.67
CA ASN A 34 25.29 -6.49 -9.25
C ASN A 34 24.19 -5.55 -9.79
N ILE A 35 22.98 -6.09 -9.96
CA ILE A 35 21.84 -5.38 -10.52
C ILE A 35 21.22 -4.44 -9.47
N PRO A 36 20.91 -3.18 -9.82
CA PRO A 36 20.20 -2.26 -8.92
C PRO A 36 18.86 -2.85 -8.44
N ALA A 37 18.52 -2.65 -7.16
CA ALA A 37 17.33 -3.25 -6.54
C ALA A 37 16.02 -3.02 -7.31
N VAL A 38 15.84 -1.84 -7.91
CA VAL A 38 14.64 -1.50 -8.70
C VAL A 38 14.58 -2.28 -10.02
N LEU A 39 15.73 -2.47 -10.68
CA LEU A 39 15.80 -3.26 -11.90
C LEU A 39 15.58 -4.75 -11.60
N ALA A 40 16.16 -5.27 -10.51
CA ALA A 40 15.91 -6.63 -10.04
C ALA A 40 14.41 -6.85 -9.74
N ALA A 41 13.77 -5.91 -9.06
CA ALA A 41 12.33 -5.94 -8.81
C ALA A 41 11.49 -5.91 -10.10
N ALA A 42 11.90 -5.13 -11.10
CA ALA A 42 11.24 -5.09 -12.40
C ALA A 42 11.37 -6.42 -13.16
N ILE A 43 12.55 -7.04 -13.15
CA ILE A 43 12.80 -8.35 -13.76
C ILE A 43 11.99 -9.45 -13.05
N ALA A 44 11.98 -9.45 -11.71
CA ALA A 44 11.19 -10.40 -10.93
C ALA A 44 9.69 -10.25 -11.18
N TRP A 45 9.20 -9.01 -11.35
CA TRP A 45 7.81 -8.75 -11.71
C TRP A 45 7.47 -9.25 -13.11
N GLU A 46 8.32 -8.99 -14.09
CA GLU A 46 8.14 -9.49 -15.46
C GLU A 46 8.10 -11.02 -15.49
N ALA A 47 9.07 -11.67 -14.84
CA ALA A 47 9.12 -13.13 -14.73
C ALA A 47 7.85 -13.69 -14.07
N TRP A 48 7.28 -12.99 -13.09
CA TRP A 48 5.99 -13.37 -12.50
C TRP A 48 4.85 -13.32 -13.52
N GLN A 49 4.82 -12.30 -14.39
CA GLN A 49 3.79 -12.20 -15.44
C GLN A 49 3.94 -13.29 -16.50
N ASP A 50 5.17 -13.71 -16.81
CA ASP A 50 5.44 -14.70 -17.85
C ASP A 50 5.29 -16.14 -17.34
N ILE A 51 5.74 -16.43 -16.13
CA ILE A 51 5.69 -17.78 -15.52
C ILE A 51 4.29 -18.10 -14.97
N GLU A 52 3.61 -17.06 -14.46
CA GLU A 52 2.34 -17.16 -13.74
C GLU A 52 2.38 -18.23 -12.64
N PRO A 53 3.17 -18.07 -11.56
CA PRO A 53 3.40 -19.16 -10.61
C PRO A 53 2.15 -19.70 -9.92
N LEU A 54 1.19 -18.82 -9.63
CA LEU A 54 -0.01 -19.15 -8.86
C LEU A 54 -1.26 -18.89 -9.70
N GLN A 55 -2.10 -19.92 -9.88
CA GLN A 55 -3.28 -19.85 -10.74
C GLN A 55 -4.36 -18.90 -10.20
N HIS A 56 -4.51 -18.85 -8.87
CA HIS A 56 -5.59 -18.09 -8.21
C HIS A 56 -5.11 -16.82 -7.49
N GLN A 57 -3.79 -16.64 -7.35
CA GLN A 57 -3.19 -15.60 -6.52
C GLN A 57 -2.17 -14.75 -7.28
N HIS A 58 -2.44 -14.47 -8.56
CA HIS A 58 -1.56 -13.65 -9.40
C HIS A 58 -1.22 -12.27 -8.80
N TRP A 59 -2.13 -11.73 -7.97
CA TRP A 59 -1.92 -10.47 -7.25
C TRP A 59 -0.75 -10.52 -6.25
N LEU A 60 -0.33 -11.71 -5.80
CA LEU A 60 0.74 -11.87 -4.81
C LEU A 60 2.10 -11.42 -5.36
N GLY A 61 2.33 -11.55 -6.67
CA GLY A 61 3.58 -11.11 -7.31
C GLY A 61 3.91 -9.65 -7.02
N ASN A 62 2.90 -8.77 -6.98
CA ASN A 62 3.11 -7.35 -6.68
C ASN A 62 3.60 -7.13 -5.23
N LEU A 63 3.15 -7.97 -4.29
CA LEU A 63 3.61 -7.92 -2.89
C LEU A 63 5.01 -8.51 -2.73
N LEU A 64 5.30 -9.62 -3.41
CA LEU A 64 6.63 -10.25 -3.38
C LEU A 64 7.69 -9.34 -3.98
N VAL A 65 7.39 -8.65 -5.07
CA VAL A 65 8.26 -7.65 -5.68
C VAL A 65 8.50 -6.46 -4.72
N ALA A 66 7.47 -6.00 -4.01
CA ALA A 66 7.63 -4.99 -2.97
C ALA A 66 8.47 -5.49 -1.78
N ALA A 67 8.35 -6.77 -1.43
CA ALA A 67 9.16 -7.41 -0.39
C ALA A 67 10.63 -7.53 -0.81
N LEU A 68 10.91 -7.87 -2.08
CA LEU A 68 12.26 -7.92 -2.65
C LEU A 68 12.95 -6.56 -2.60
N LEU A 69 12.23 -5.46 -2.89
CA LEU A 69 12.77 -4.10 -2.72
C LEU A 69 13.14 -3.78 -1.27
N ARG A 70 12.35 -4.30 -0.32
CA ARG A 70 12.56 -4.12 1.11
C ARG A 70 13.74 -4.93 1.62
N GLU A 71 13.83 -6.19 1.22
CA GLU A 71 14.96 -7.09 1.51
C GLU A 71 16.28 -6.49 1.01
N ARG A 72 16.29 -5.94 -0.21
CA ARG A 72 17.46 -5.26 -0.79
C ARG A 72 17.73 -3.86 -0.23
N GLY A 73 17.00 -3.44 0.80
CA GLY A 73 17.23 -2.19 1.51
C GLY A 73 16.85 -0.91 0.75
N LYS A 74 16.20 -1.00 -0.42
CA LYS A 74 15.81 0.19 -1.19
C LYS A 74 14.66 0.94 -0.52
N VAL A 75 13.70 0.20 0.04
CA VAL A 75 12.58 0.73 0.83
C VAL A 75 12.44 -0.16 2.08
N SER A 76 13.17 0.14 3.15
CA SER A 76 13.24 -0.71 4.34
C SER A 76 12.06 -0.54 5.31
N SER A 77 11.43 0.64 5.31
CA SER A 77 10.44 1.04 6.33
C SER A 77 9.04 0.44 6.16
N HIS A 78 8.67 0.05 4.95
CA HIS A 78 7.33 -0.48 4.61
C HIS A 78 7.39 -1.31 3.33
N LEU A 79 6.31 -2.04 3.02
CA LEU A 79 6.15 -2.62 1.69
C LEU A 79 5.81 -1.50 0.70
N PHE A 80 6.63 -1.35 -0.33
CA PHE A 80 6.46 -0.30 -1.33
C PHE A 80 5.08 -0.42 -2.01
N ALA A 81 4.36 0.70 -2.12
CA ALA A 81 2.99 0.75 -2.63
C ALA A 81 2.92 0.61 -4.17
N PHE A 82 3.54 -0.42 -4.74
CA PHE A 82 3.78 -0.57 -6.18
C PHE A 82 2.52 -0.48 -7.05
N ASN A 83 1.39 -1.02 -6.56
CA ASN A 83 0.11 -0.96 -7.27
C ASN A 83 -0.40 0.47 -7.55
N SER A 84 0.00 1.46 -6.74
CA SER A 84 -0.41 2.86 -6.96
C SER A 84 0.15 3.41 -8.27
N GLY A 85 1.40 3.05 -8.60
CA GLY A 85 2.06 3.41 -9.85
C GLY A 85 1.65 2.52 -11.01
N LEU A 86 1.51 1.20 -10.82
CA LEU A 86 1.06 0.30 -11.89
C LEU A 86 -0.28 0.71 -12.50
N ARG A 87 -1.20 1.24 -11.70
CA ARG A 87 -2.51 1.72 -12.17
C ARG A 87 -2.41 2.95 -13.08
N LEU A 88 -1.33 3.71 -12.99
CA LEU A 88 -1.07 4.88 -13.85
C LEU A 88 -0.43 4.51 -15.18
N ILE A 89 0.12 3.30 -15.29
CA ILE A 89 0.76 2.82 -16.52
C ILE A 89 -0.25 2.06 -17.39
N ALA A 90 -0.34 2.47 -18.66
CA ALA A 90 -1.19 1.85 -19.68
C ALA A 90 -0.98 0.33 -19.76
N ARG A 91 -2.08 -0.42 -19.84
CA ARG A 91 -2.05 -1.89 -19.84
C ARG A 91 -1.27 -2.42 -21.04
N GLU A 92 -1.39 -1.78 -22.18
CA GLU A 92 -0.74 -2.13 -23.45
C GLU A 92 0.79 -2.01 -23.33
N ARG A 93 1.29 -1.02 -22.57
CA ARG A 93 2.73 -0.88 -22.30
C ARG A 93 3.23 -1.98 -21.37
N ARG A 94 2.46 -2.33 -20.34
CA ARG A 94 2.79 -3.40 -19.39
C ARG A 94 2.80 -4.79 -20.04
N ASN A 95 1.97 -4.97 -21.07
CA ASN A 95 1.82 -6.23 -21.80
C ASN A 95 2.45 -6.18 -23.21
N ALA A 96 3.37 -5.24 -23.46
CA ALA A 96 3.98 -5.09 -24.78
C ALA A 96 4.74 -6.37 -25.19
N PRO A 97 4.75 -6.76 -26.47
CA PRO A 97 5.49 -7.93 -26.93
C PRO A 97 6.99 -7.77 -26.74
N VAL A 98 7.49 -6.53 -26.83
CA VAL A 98 8.90 -6.19 -26.63
C VAL A 98 9.20 -6.11 -25.13
N ARG A 99 10.08 -7.00 -24.66
CA ARG A 99 10.56 -7.08 -23.27
C ARG A 99 11.05 -5.74 -22.71
N THR A 100 11.91 -5.04 -23.44
CA THR A 100 12.43 -3.72 -23.01
C THR A 100 11.31 -2.72 -22.74
N THR A 101 10.24 -2.74 -23.54
CA THR A 101 9.07 -1.86 -23.34
C THR A 101 8.33 -2.21 -22.04
N ARG A 102 8.16 -3.51 -21.74
CA ARG A 102 7.55 -3.95 -20.47
C ARG A 102 8.39 -3.54 -19.26
N LEU A 103 9.71 -3.77 -19.32
CA LEU A 103 10.63 -3.38 -18.24
C LEU A 103 10.60 -1.87 -18.00
N LEU A 104 10.64 -1.05 -19.05
CA LEU A 104 10.49 0.40 -18.94
C LEU A 104 9.14 0.78 -18.32
N ALA A 105 8.05 0.14 -18.73
CA ALA A 105 6.72 0.39 -18.16
C ALA A 105 6.66 0.10 -16.65
N VAL A 106 7.37 -0.93 -16.18
CA VAL A 106 7.46 -1.29 -14.77
C VAL A 106 8.35 -0.32 -13.99
N LEU A 107 9.47 0.11 -14.57
CA LEU A 107 10.34 1.13 -13.98
C LEU A 107 9.60 2.47 -13.85
N ASP A 108 8.82 2.86 -14.86
CA ASP A 108 7.92 4.02 -14.80
C ASP A 108 6.90 3.86 -13.66
N ALA A 109 6.30 2.68 -13.50
CA ALA A 109 5.38 2.40 -12.38
C ALA A 109 6.05 2.57 -11.00
N PHE A 110 7.32 2.15 -10.84
CA PHE A 110 8.07 2.40 -9.60
C PHE A 110 8.27 3.90 -9.37
N ALA A 111 8.63 4.65 -10.40
CA ALA A 111 8.81 6.10 -10.30
C ALA A 111 7.50 6.81 -9.92
N GLU A 112 6.39 6.46 -10.57
CA GLU A 112 5.06 7.01 -10.30
C GLU A 112 4.58 6.69 -8.87
N ALA A 113 4.78 5.45 -8.41
CA ALA A 113 4.42 5.06 -7.05
C ALA A 113 5.25 5.83 -6.00
N ALA A 114 6.55 6.05 -6.27
CA ALA A 114 7.42 6.82 -5.38
C ALA A 114 7.02 8.30 -5.34
N ALA A 115 6.75 8.90 -6.50
CA ALA A 115 6.29 10.28 -6.60
C ALA A 115 4.95 10.50 -5.89
N ALA A 116 4.00 9.57 -6.06
CA ALA A 116 2.72 9.60 -5.37
C ALA A 116 2.89 9.51 -3.84
N GLY A 117 3.79 8.64 -3.37
CA GLY A 117 4.11 8.50 -1.94
C GLY A 117 4.72 9.76 -1.35
N LEU A 118 5.69 10.38 -2.04
CA LEU A 118 6.30 11.64 -1.59
C LEU A 118 5.28 12.78 -1.51
N LYS A 119 4.41 12.91 -2.53
CA LYS A 119 3.35 13.92 -2.54
C LYS A 119 2.37 13.74 -1.37
N GLU A 120 2.04 12.51 -1.04
CA GLU A 120 1.17 12.22 0.11
C GLU A 120 1.88 12.53 1.44
N LEU A 121 3.18 12.23 1.57
CA LEU A 121 3.95 12.62 2.75
C LEU A 121 4.01 14.15 2.93
N ASP A 122 4.27 14.90 1.86
CA ASP A 122 4.27 16.37 1.90
C ASP A 122 2.90 16.91 2.33
N ARG A 123 1.83 16.33 1.79
CA ARG A 123 0.45 16.65 2.20
C ARG A 123 0.24 16.39 3.69
N LEU A 124 0.61 15.22 4.18
CA LEU A 124 0.43 14.84 5.59
C LEU A 124 1.26 15.73 6.54
N VAL A 125 2.49 16.08 6.16
CA VAL A 125 3.33 17.03 6.91
C VAL A 125 2.67 18.40 6.99
N LEU A 126 2.11 18.90 5.89
CA LEU A 126 1.39 20.19 5.87
C LEU A 126 0.16 20.15 6.79
N VAL A 127 -0.65 19.10 6.71
CA VAL A 127 -1.85 18.95 7.54
C VAL A 127 -1.46 18.84 9.02
N LYS A 128 -0.42 18.06 9.36
CA LYS A 128 0.11 17.98 10.74
C LYS A 128 0.45 19.37 11.26
N GLY A 129 1.22 20.15 10.51
CA GLY A 129 1.59 21.51 10.90
C GLY A 129 0.39 22.45 11.07
N GLN A 130 -0.66 22.31 10.26
CA GLN A 130 -1.91 23.07 10.43
C GLN A 130 -2.67 22.68 11.71
N MET A 131 -2.74 21.38 12.01
CA MET A 131 -3.37 20.86 13.22
C MET A 131 -2.61 21.30 14.48
N GLU A 132 -1.29 21.23 14.47
CA GLU A 132 -0.43 21.62 15.59
C GLU A 132 -0.54 23.12 15.96
N ARG A 133 -0.90 23.99 15.01
CA ARG A 133 -1.18 25.40 15.32
C ARG A 133 -2.32 25.57 16.33
N ARG A 134 -3.27 24.64 16.38
CA ARG A 134 -4.37 24.65 17.36
C ARG A 134 -3.89 24.31 18.78
N LEU A 135 -2.70 23.73 18.94
CA LEU A 135 -2.10 23.40 20.24
C LEU A 135 -1.55 24.62 20.99
N ARG A 136 -1.21 25.72 20.29
CA ARG A 136 -0.50 26.88 20.88
C ARG A 136 -1.21 27.57 22.05
N LYS A 137 -2.53 27.39 22.19
CA LYS A 137 -3.34 27.99 23.27
C LYS A 137 -3.81 26.95 24.30
N ARG A 138 -3.22 25.75 24.32
CA ARG A 138 -3.74 24.61 25.10
C ARG A 138 -2.93 24.31 26.34
N ARG A 139 -3.64 23.72 27.31
CA ARG A 139 -3.08 23.23 28.57
C ARG A 139 -2.16 22.04 28.28
N LYS A 140 -1.10 21.88 29.09
CA LYS A 140 -0.12 20.80 28.97
C LYS A 140 -0.73 19.38 29.04
N ASN A 141 -1.92 19.22 29.61
CA ASN A 141 -2.61 17.94 29.81
C ASN A 141 -3.70 17.64 28.77
N SER A 142 -3.73 18.35 27.63
CA SER A 142 -4.69 18.05 26.56
C SER A 142 -4.34 16.74 25.84
N SER A 143 -5.34 15.92 25.52
CA SER A 143 -5.20 14.73 24.65
C SER A 143 -5.17 15.08 23.15
N LEU A 144 -5.26 16.36 22.78
CA LEU A 144 -5.30 16.82 21.39
C LEU A 144 -4.02 16.48 20.59
N PRO A 145 -2.78 16.57 21.14
CA PRO A 145 -1.60 16.08 20.45
C PRO A 145 -1.69 14.58 20.12
N GLY A 146 -2.21 13.77 21.06
CA GLY A 146 -2.43 12.35 20.83
C GLY A 146 -3.45 12.07 19.72
N LEU A 147 -4.51 12.89 19.62
CA LEU A 147 -5.46 12.79 18.52
C LEU A 147 -4.80 13.09 17.16
N ILE A 148 -3.92 14.09 17.09
CA ILE A 148 -3.18 14.43 15.85
C ILE A 148 -2.35 13.24 15.39
N GLU A 149 -1.55 12.64 16.29
CA GLU A 149 -0.74 11.47 15.96
C GLU A 149 -1.60 10.27 15.56
N LEU A 150 -2.71 10.03 16.26
CA LEU A 150 -3.61 8.92 15.96
C LEU A 150 -4.24 9.05 14.56
N VAL A 151 -4.68 10.25 14.17
CA VAL A 151 -5.30 10.49 12.86
C VAL A 151 -4.27 10.42 11.73
N LEU A 152 -3.02 10.83 11.97
CA LEU A 152 -1.93 10.66 10.99
C LEU A 152 -1.54 9.20 10.82
N ALA A 153 -1.56 8.42 11.91
CA ALA A 153 -1.26 6.99 11.87
C ALA A 153 -2.40 6.16 11.28
N ARG A 154 -3.65 6.60 11.43
CA ARG A 154 -4.84 5.87 10.98
C ARG A 154 -5.74 6.81 10.16
N PRO A 155 -5.89 6.58 8.84
CA PRO A 155 -6.59 7.51 7.95
C PRO A 155 -8.08 7.68 8.28
N VAL A 156 -8.67 6.74 9.03
CA VAL A 156 -10.05 6.78 9.49
C VAL A 156 -10.11 6.37 10.96
N VAL A 157 -10.67 7.23 11.80
CA VAL A 157 -10.82 7.00 13.25
C VAL A 157 -12.27 7.16 13.68
N SER A 158 -12.74 6.34 14.62
CA SER A 158 -14.06 6.48 15.24
C SER A 158 -13.94 7.08 16.65
N ALA A 159 -15.04 7.59 17.20
CA ALA A 159 -15.05 8.15 18.55
C ALA A 159 -14.69 7.10 19.61
N ALA A 160 -15.14 5.85 19.41
CA ALA A 160 -14.77 4.72 20.25
C ALA A 160 -13.27 4.41 20.18
N LEU A 161 -12.68 4.42 18.99
CA LEU A 161 -11.24 4.20 18.82
C LEU A 161 -10.43 5.31 19.51
N ILE A 162 -10.80 6.58 19.30
CA ILE A 162 -10.14 7.73 19.94
C ILE A 162 -10.22 7.62 21.47
N ALA A 163 -11.40 7.29 21.99
CA ALA A 163 -11.62 7.14 23.43
C ALA A 163 -10.72 6.06 24.04
N VAL A 164 -10.58 4.91 23.37
CA VAL A 164 -9.70 3.82 23.81
C VAL A 164 -8.24 4.23 23.75
N GLU A 165 -7.77 4.71 22.60
CA GLU A 165 -6.34 5.02 22.39
C GLU A 165 -5.87 6.19 23.27
N LEU A 166 -6.72 7.21 23.48
CA LEU A 166 -6.39 8.38 24.30
C LEU A 166 -6.82 8.25 25.76
N LYS A 167 -7.45 7.13 26.15
CA LYS A 167 -7.94 6.85 27.51
C LYS A 167 -8.87 7.95 28.04
N ILE A 168 -9.82 8.39 27.21
CA ILE A 168 -10.82 9.41 27.52
C ILE A 168 -12.24 8.87 27.28
N SER A 169 -13.27 9.62 27.70
CA SER A 169 -14.65 9.27 27.37
C SER A 169 -14.94 9.51 25.87
N GLN A 170 -15.91 8.78 25.30
CA GLN A 170 -16.34 9.01 23.91
C GLN A 170 -16.88 10.43 23.69
N ARG A 171 -17.49 11.04 24.71
CA ARG A 171 -17.92 12.45 24.65
C ARG A 171 -16.72 13.39 24.51
N ALA A 172 -15.70 13.21 25.34
CA ALA A 172 -14.46 14.00 25.23
C ALA A 172 -13.77 13.79 23.87
N ALA A 173 -13.78 12.56 23.34
CA ALA A 173 -13.27 12.28 22.00
C ALA A 173 -14.02 13.09 20.91
N LEU A 174 -15.36 13.15 20.97
CA LEU A 174 -16.15 13.96 20.04
C LEU A 174 -15.86 15.46 20.16
N ASP A 175 -15.67 15.96 21.38
CA ASP A 175 -15.30 17.36 21.62
C ASP A 175 -13.94 17.67 20.97
N LEU A 176 -12.95 16.79 21.14
CA LEU A 176 -11.62 16.94 20.51
C LEU A 176 -11.68 16.86 18.97
N VAL A 177 -12.54 16.01 18.41
CA VAL A 177 -12.75 15.89 16.96
C VAL A 177 -13.26 17.21 16.38
N ILE A 178 -14.30 17.80 17.00
CA ILE A 178 -14.87 19.10 16.61
C ILE A 178 -13.79 20.18 16.74
N GLU A 179 -13.06 20.16 17.85
CA GLU A 179 -12.01 21.12 18.14
C GLU A 179 -10.84 21.05 17.13
N LEU A 180 -10.45 19.85 16.72
CA LEU A 180 -9.40 19.64 15.72
C LEU A 180 -9.89 19.99 14.30
N GLY A 181 -11.21 19.93 14.08
CA GLY A 181 -11.84 20.25 12.79
C GLY A 181 -11.60 19.18 11.73
N ILE A 182 -11.39 17.93 12.14
CA ILE A 182 -11.27 16.80 11.20
C ILE A 182 -12.64 16.44 10.62
N ARG A 183 -12.66 16.03 9.35
CA ARG A 183 -13.90 15.89 8.57
C ARG A 183 -14.52 14.51 8.78
N GLU A 184 -15.86 14.47 8.88
CA GLU A 184 -16.58 13.20 8.88
C GLU A 184 -16.49 12.56 7.48
N VAL A 185 -16.08 11.29 7.43
CA VAL A 185 -15.93 10.50 6.20
C VAL A 185 -17.24 9.77 5.86
N THR A 186 -18.03 9.40 6.88
CA THR A 186 -19.17 8.49 6.75
C THR A 186 -20.45 9.12 6.22
N GLY A 187 -20.71 10.41 6.51
CA GLY A 187 -21.92 11.13 6.08
C GLY A 187 -23.25 10.55 6.59
N ARG A 188 -23.24 9.69 7.61
CA ARG A 188 -24.39 8.83 8.00
C ARG A 188 -25.02 9.16 9.34
N GLY A 189 -24.52 10.17 10.06
CA GLY A 189 -25.06 10.63 11.36
C GLY A 189 -24.82 9.67 12.54
N ARG A 190 -24.87 8.34 12.33
CA ARG A 190 -24.50 7.28 13.29
C ARG A 190 -23.25 6.53 12.82
N TYR A 191 -22.53 5.92 13.77
CA TYR A 191 -21.27 5.20 13.53
C TYR A 191 -20.25 6.05 12.76
N ARG A 192 -20.14 7.31 13.19
CA ARG A 192 -19.32 8.31 12.51
C ARG A 192 -17.84 7.96 12.61
N ALA A 193 -17.14 8.23 11.52
CA ALA A 193 -15.69 8.18 11.46
C ALA A 193 -15.14 9.44 10.79
N TRP A 194 -13.93 9.82 11.20
CA TRP A 194 -13.27 11.05 10.79
C TRP A 194 -11.88 10.78 10.23
N GLY A 195 -11.41 11.67 9.37
CA GLY A 195 -10.10 11.58 8.74
C GLY A 195 -9.59 12.91 8.20
N ILE A 196 -8.36 12.88 7.69
CA ILE A 196 -7.70 13.99 6.99
C ILE A 196 -8.15 13.94 5.53
N LEU A 197 -9.26 14.61 5.20
CA LEU A 197 -9.76 14.76 3.82
C LEU A 197 -9.42 16.12 3.25
#